data_AF-A0A426YLA7-F1
#
_entry.id   AF-A0A426YLA7-F1
#
_cell.length_a   1.000
_cell.length_b   1.000
_cell.length_c   1.000
_cell.angle_alpha   90.00
_cell.angle_beta   90.00
_cell.angle_gamma   90.00
#
_symmetry.space_group_name_H-M   'P 1'
#
loop_
_entity.id
_entity.type
_entity.pdbx_description
1 polymer ?
#
loop_
_entity_poly.entity_id
_entity_poly.type
_entity_poly.pdbx_seq_one_letter_code
_entity_poly.pdbx_strand_id
1 'polypeptide(L)'
;MSNLGHQDPDKEMKARWRGLKNSTKIWNDSSTLEEFERGLLPSQLARELYTLPSEVLLARAAKEIVLMALFDRVHDAGQLITFMDYRISNLQHELDGLKSGGGPEAVAKAEERTSELEQELGKTKQERNEALQRLEASEKELTEVRSNLAEIQRLLKEARVRARKMDDELLQSVKALESARSELPKQAVDRYKESAGFKEGLKQMGRVTYEYGYRVALARFRALHPDSEVEEDPFTIHPKDDLVPMKRQ
;
A
#
# COMPACT_ATOMS: atom_id res chain seq x y z
N MET A 1 -13.44 43.81 -50.09
CA MET A 1 -12.73 42.57 -50.45
C MET A 1 -11.69 42.29 -49.39
N SER A 2 -11.91 41.25 -48.60
CA SER A 2 -10.89 40.35 -48.01
C SER A 2 -11.64 39.22 -47.33
N ASN A 3 -11.46 38.01 -47.86
CA ASN A 3 -12.13 36.77 -47.54
C ASN A 3 -11.35 36.10 -46.39
N LEU A 4 -11.96 35.89 -45.22
CA LEU A 4 -11.35 35.13 -44.12
C LEU A 4 -12.26 33.93 -43.81
N GLY A 5 -11.66 32.75 -43.96
CA GLY A 5 -12.36 31.47 -44.07
C GLY A 5 -13.09 31.02 -42.82
N HIS A 6 -14.15 30.28 -43.07
CA HIS A 6 -14.98 29.54 -42.12
C HIS A 6 -14.10 28.64 -41.24
N GLN A 7 -14.11 28.86 -39.92
CA GLN A 7 -13.45 28.00 -38.95
C GLN A 7 -14.50 27.09 -38.30
N ASP A 8 -14.31 25.79 -38.48
CA ASP A 8 -15.13 24.71 -37.93
C ASP A 8 -14.93 24.61 -36.40
N PRO A 9 -15.98 24.79 -35.57
CA PRO A 9 -15.89 24.75 -34.12
C PRO A 9 -15.52 23.38 -33.54
N ASP A 10 -15.69 22.28 -34.28
CA ASP A 10 -15.32 20.93 -33.82
C ASP A 10 -13.82 20.62 -33.95
N LYS A 11 -13.07 21.43 -34.71
CA LYS A 11 -11.66 21.16 -35.02
C LYS A 11 -10.68 21.57 -33.91
N GLU A 12 -11.15 22.28 -32.89
CA GLU A 12 -10.30 22.94 -31.89
C GLU A 12 -10.24 22.23 -30.52
N MET A 13 -10.93 21.10 -30.33
CA MET A 13 -10.89 20.39 -29.03
C MET A 13 -9.57 19.66 -28.73
N LYS A 14 -8.62 19.55 -29.69
CA LYS A 14 -7.46 18.66 -29.54
C LYS A 14 -6.14 19.27 -29.04
N ALA A 15 -6.01 20.58 -28.79
CA ALA A 15 -4.64 21.16 -28.65
C ALA A 15 -4.34 22.25 -27.60
N ARG A 16 -5.24 22.66 -26.70
CA ARG A 16 -5.11 24.01 -26.08
C ARG A 16 -4.76 24.10 -24.58
N TRP A 17 -3.89 23.22 -24.07
CA TRP A 17 -3.18 23.45 -22.79
C TRP A 17 -2.08 24.53 -22.87
N ARG A 18 -1.78 25.06 -24.06
CA ARG A 18 -0.71 26.07 -24.28
C ARG A 18 -1.09 27.52 -23.92
N GLY A 19 -2.34 27.80 -23.58
CA GLY A 19 -2.89 29.16 -23.47
C GLY A 19 -2.99 29.75 -22.06
N LEU A 20 -2.43 29.11 -21.04
CA LEU A 20 -2.66 29.46 -19.62
C LEU A 20 -1.73 30.59 -19.13
N LYS A 21 -1.62 31.71 -19.86
CA LYS A 21 -0.59 32.74 -19.55
C LYS A 21 -1.04 34.00 -18.81
N ASN A 22 -2.32 34.29 -18.58
CA ASN A 22 -2.70 35.66 -18.18
C ASN A 22 -3.84 35.84 -17.13
N SER A 23 -3.90 35.08 -16.03
CA SER A 23 -4.77 35.45 -14.88
C SER A 23 -3.96 35.67 -13.59
N THR A 24 -3.28 36.80 -13.59
CA THR A 24 -2.41 37.30 -12.53
C THR A 24 -3.23 37.84 -11.37
N LYS A 25 -3.21 37.12 -10.23
CA LYS A 25 -3.30 37.69 -8.88
C LYS A 25 -3.05 36.68 -7.74
N ILE A 26 -3.02 35.38 -8.04
CA ILE A 26 -2.57 34.33 -7.09
C ILE A 26 -1.02 34.18 -7.09
N TRP A 27 -0.35 34.70 -8.13
CA TRP A 27 1.08 34.55 -8.41
C TRP A 27 1.99 35.68 -7.87
N ASN A 28 1.68 36.26 -6.71
CA ASN A 28 2.51 37.36 -6.16
C ASN A 28 3.84 36.90 -5.54
N ASP A 29 4.08 35.60 -5.40
CA ASP A 29 5.41 35.06 -5.08
C ASP A 29 6.12 34.66 -6.38
N SER A 30 7.05 35.51 -6.83
CA SER A 30 7.77 35.32 -8.10
C SER A 30 8.56 34.01 -8.18
N SER A 31 8.87 33.38 -7.04
CA SER A 31 9.55 32.09 -6.96
C SER A 31 8.68 30.91 -7.41
N THR A 32 7.39 30.91 -7.05
CA THR A 32 6.46 29.81 -7.36
C THR A 32 6.12 29.71 -8.85
N LEU A 33 6.19 30.84 -9.57
CA LEU A 33 5.95 30.93 -11.00
C LEU A 33 7.15 30.41 -11.83
N GLU A 34 8.39 30.72 -11.41
CA GLU A 34 9.61 30.21 -12.05
C GLU A 34 9.76 28.68 -11.91
N GLU A 35 9.33 28.11 -10.77
CA GLU A 35 9.38 26.67 -10.54
C GLU A 35 8.35 25.90 -11.39
N PHE A 36 7.19 26.50 -11.67
CA PHE A 36 6.20 25.91 -12.58
C PHE A 36 6.68 25.93 -14.04
N GLU A 37 7.20 27.07 -14.53
CA GLU A 37 7.70 27.17 -15.91
C GLU A 37 8.95 26.29 -16.17
N ARG A 38 9.75 25.98 -15.13
CA ARG A 38 10.90 25.05 -15.23
C ARG A 38 10.56 23.58 -15.03
N GLY A 39 9.29 23.23 -14.75
CA GLY A 39 8.91 21.83 -14.49
C GLY A 39 9.41 21.29 -13.14
N LEU A 40 9.62 22.15 -12.13
CA LEU A 40 10.04 21.81 -10.77
C LEU A 40 8.87 21.46 -9.83
N LEU A 41 7.62 21.77 -10.18
CA LEU A 41 6.43 21.34 -9.42
C LEU A 41 6.34 19.81 -9.25
N PRO A 42 6.64 18.98 -10.27
CA PRO A 42 6.86 17.54 -10.11
C PRO A 42 7.95 17.17 -9.08
N SER A 43 9.01 17.97 -8.94
CA SER A 43 10.12 17.74 -7.99
C SER A 43 9.74 18.12 -6.56
N GLN A 44 8.94 19.17 -6.37
CA GLN A 44 8.41 19.57 -5.07
C GLN A 44 7.36 18.55 -4.58
N LEU A 45 6.48 18.09 -5.47
CA LEU A 45 5.51 17.02 -5.17
C LEU A 45 6.22 15.72 -4.78
N ALA A 46 7.30 15.36 -5.49
CA ALA A 46 8.15 14.22 -5.15
C ALA A 46 8.84 14.39 -3.79
N ARG A 47 9.31 15.59 -3.44
CA ARG A 47 9.92 15.88 -2.14
C ARG A 47 8.91 15.79 -1.01
N GLU A 48 7.69 16.28 -1.22
CA GLU A 48 6.59 16.24 -0.25
C GLU A 48 6.06 14.83 -0.01
N LEU A 49 5.99 14.00 -1.05
CA LEU A 49 5.65 12.57 -0.96
C LEU A 49 6.59 11.80 -0.01
N TYR A 50 7.86 12.24 0.12
CA TYR A 50 8.85 11.63 1.00
C TYR A 50 9.01 12.31 2.37
N THR A 51 8.40 13.49 2.59
CA THR A 51 8.62 14.29 3.82
C THR A 51 7.37 14.56 4.65
N LEU A 52 6.16 14.51 4.06
CA LEU A 52 4.91 14.79 4.77
C LEU A 52 4.15 13.50 5.15
N PRO A 53 3.50 13.47 6.33
CA PRO A 53 2.59 12.38 6.69
C PRO A 53 1.45 12.24 5.66
N SER A 54 0.99 11.01 5.46
CA SER A 54 -0.06 10.67 4.48
C SER A 54 -1.36 11.47 4.66
N GLU A 55 -1.68 11.87 5.88
CA GLU A 55 -2.86 12.69 6.21
C GLU A 55 -2.76 14.12 5.62
N VAL A 56 -1.57 14.72 5.67
CA VAL A 56 -1.31 16.06 5.12
C VAL A 56 -1.34 16.02 3.59
N LEU A 57 -0.82 14.95 3.00
CA LEU A 57 -0.85 14.72 1.56
C LEU A 57 -2.28 14.53 1.04
N LEU A 58 -3.11 13.77 1.76
CA LEU A 58 -4.53 13.59 1.42
C LEU A 58 -5.33 14.88 1.56
N ALA A 59 -5.10 15.66 2.63
CA ALA A 59 -5.76 16.95 2.81
C ALA A 59 -5.39 17.95 1.71
N ARG A 60 -4.11 17.97 1.29
CA ARG A 60 -3.65 18.80 0.19
C ARG A 60 -4.21 18.35 -1.15
N ALA A 61 -4.18 17.05 -1.45
CA ALA A 61 -4.77 16.50 -2.67
C ALA A 61 -6.27 16.79 -2.77
N ALA A 62 -7.00 16.67 -1.65
CA ALA A 62 -8.42 17.03 -1.60
C ALA A 62 -8.63 18.53 -1.89
N LYS A 63 -7.77 19.41 -1.37
CA LYS A 63 -7.83 20.85 -1.65
C LYS A 63 -7.58 21.18 -3.12
N GLU A 64 -6.58 20.55 -3.74
CA GLU A 64 -6.28 20.73 -5.18
C GLU A 64 -7.41 20.23 -6.07
N ILE A 65 -8.02 19.08 -5.76
CA ILE A 65 -9.18 18.55 -6.49
C ILE A 65 -10.36 19.53 -6.41
N VAL A 66 -10.62 20.11 -5.24
CA VAL A 66 -11.67 21.12 -5.06
C VAL A 66 -11.36 22.40 -5.84
N LEU A 67 -10.11 22.86 -5.85
CA LEU A 67 -9.71 24.05 -6.60
C LEU A 67 -9.83 23.85 -8.11
N MET A 68 -9.43 22.69 -8.63
CA MET A 68 -9.62 22.36 -10.05
C MET A 68 -11.10 22.33 -10.42
N ALA A 69 -11.94 21.65 -9.62
CA ALA A 69 -13.38 21.62 -9.88
C ALA A 69 -14.04 23.01 -9.81
N LEU A 70 -13.58 23.89 -8.91
CA LEU A 70 -14.02 25.28 -8.85
C LEU A 70 -13.53 26.08 -10.07
N PHE A 71 -12.30 25.85 -10.51
CA PHE A 71 -11.73 26.52 -11.67
C PHE A 71 -12.44 26.13 -12.97
N ASP A 72 -12.70 24.83 -13.17
CA ASP A 72 -13.47 24.32 -14.31
C ASP A 72 -14.87 24.92 -14.31
N ARG A 73 -15.54 24.99 -13.15
CA ARG A 73 -16.86 25.60 -13.03
C ARG A 73 -16.87 27.10 -13.34
N VAL A 74 -15.85 27.83 -12.89
CA VAL A 74 -15.70 29.27 -13.20
C VAL A 74 -15.36 29.48 -14.68
N HIS A 75 -14.54 28.59 -15.25
CA HIS A 75 -14.19 28.60 -16.66
C HIS A 75 -15.41 28.33 -17.55
N ASP A 76 -16.20 27.30 -17.24
CA ASP A 76 -17.45 26.97 -17.92
C ASP A 76 -18.45 28.12 -17.82
N ALA A 77 -18.59 28.75 -16.65
CA ALA A 77 -19.43 29.93 -16.49
C ALA A 77 -18.94 31.11 -17.35
N GLY A 78 -17.62 31.33 -17.43
CA GLY A 78 -17.03 32.38 -18.27
C GLY A 78 -17.24 32.13 -19.78
N GLN A 79 -17.15 30.88 -20.23
CA GLN A 79 -17.47 30.50 -21.61
C GLN A 79 -18.95 30.73 -21.91
N LEU A 80 -19.84 30.32 -21.00
CA LEU A 80 -21.27 30.52 -21.15
C LEU A 80 -21.61 32.02 -21.22
N ILE A 81 -21.01 32.85 -20.37
CA ILE A 81 -21.22 34.31 -20.40
C ILE A 81 -20.76 34.89 -21.74
N THR A 82 -19.57 34.52 -22.22
CA THR A 82 -19.05 35.01 -23.51
C THR A 82 -19.95 34.58 -24.68
N PHE A 83 -20.43 33.35 -24.66
CA PHE A 83 -21.38 32.83 -25.65
C PHE A 83 -22.73 33.57 -25.60
N MET A 84 -23.23 33.86 -24.40
CA MET A 84 -24.47 34.62 -24.21
C MET A 84 -24.31 36.08 -24.63
N ASP A 85 -23.19 36.74 -24.33
CA ASP A 85 -22.88 38.11 -24.76
C ASP A 85 -22.80 38.22 -26.28
N TYR A 86 -22.19 37.22 -26.94
CA TYR A 86 -22.18 37.11 -28.40
C TYR A 86 -23.60 36.98 -28.96
N ARG A 87 -24.42 36.08 -28.40
CA ARG A 87 -25.82 35.90 -28.82
C ARG A 87 -26.66 37.17 -28.62
N ILE A 88 -26.51 37.85 -27.49
CA ILE A 88 -27.23 39.10 -27.20
C ILE A 88 -26.84 40.19 -28.20
N SER A 89 -25.54 40.35 -28.47
CA SER A 89 -25.05 41.32 -29.44
C SER A 89 -25.55 41.03 -30.86
N ASN A 90 -25.57 39.75 -31.26
CA ASN A 90 -26.11 39.33 -32.56
C ASN A 90 -27.61 39.63 -32.68
N LEU A 91 -28.39 39.28 -31.64
CA LEU A 91 -29.84 39.55 -31.62
C LEU A 91 -30.16 41.05 -31.63
N GLN A 92 -29.35 41.88 -30.96
CA GLN A 92 -29.50 43.34 -30.97
C GLN A 92 -29.26 43.93 -32.36
N HIS A 93 -28.17 43.52 -33.02
CA HIS A 93 -27.85 43.98 -34.38
C HIS A 93 -28.95 43.56 -35.39
N GLU A 94 -29.48 42.35 -35.25
CA GLU A 94 -30.58 41.86 -36.09
C GLU A 94 -31.89 42.63 -35.87
N LEU A 95 -32.23 42.96 -34.61
CA LEU A 95 -33.39 43.79 -34.27
C LEU A 95 -33.30 45.19 -34.88
N ASP A 96 -32.13 45.82 -34.84
CA ASP A 96 -31.91 47.14 -35.44
C ASP A 96 -32.05 47.09 -36.97
N GLY A 97 -31.59 46.00 -37.60
CA GLY A 97 -31.80 45.74 -39.02
C GLY A 97 -33.28 45.63 -39.39
N LEU A 98 -34.05 44.83 -38.63
CA LEU A 98 -35.49 44.67 -38.82
C LEU A 98 -36.27 45.99 -38.59
N LYS A 99 -35.83 46.80 -37.63
CA LYS A 99 -36.45 48.10 -37.31
C LYS A 99 -36.24 49.15 -38.40
N SER A 100 -35.13 49.05 -39.14
CA SER A 100 -34.81 49.93 -40.27
C SER A 100 -35.52 49.52 -41.58
N GLY A 101 -35.87 48.24 -41.73
CA GLY A 101 -36.58 47.69 -42.88
C GLY A 101 -38.09 47.69 -42.66
N GLY A 102 -38.76 48.85 -42.72
CA GLY A 102 -40.22 48.87 -42.69
C GLY A 102 -40.83 48.27 -43.97
N GLY A 103 -41.35 47.03 -43.93
CA GLY A 103 -42.06 46.42 -45.06
C GLY A 103 -42.28 44.89 -44.97
N PRO A 104 -43.02 44.29 -45.92
CA PRO A 104 -43.33 42.84 -45.94
C PRO A 104 -42.10 41.93 -45.98
N GLU A 105 -40.98 42.40 -46.56
CA GLU A 105 -39.73 41.64 -46.67
C GLU A 105 -39.00 41.49 -45.31
N ALA A 106 -39.11 42.48 -44.42
CA ALA A 106 -38.57 42.37 -43.06
C ALA A 106 -39.41 41.42 -42.20
N VAL A 107 -40.73 41.35 -42.43
CA VAL A 107 -41.61 40.37 -41.78
C VAL A 107 -41.22 38.95 -42.20
N ALA A 108 -40.99 38.71 -43.49
CA ALA A 108 -40.55 37.40 -43.99
C ALA A 108 -39.20 36.95 -43.41
N LYS A 109 -38.21 37.87 -43.33
CA LYS A 109 -36.90 37.57 -42.70
C LYS A 109 -37.01 37.31 -41.19
N ALA A 110 -37.87 38.03 -40.49
CA ALA A 110 -38.12 37.77 -39.07
C ALA A 110 -38.75 36.38 -38.86
N GLU A 111 -39.69 35.99 -39.71
CA GLU A 111 -40.42 34.72 -39.64
C GLU A 111 -39.51 33.50 -39.92
N GLU A 112 -38.63 33.62 -40.92
CA GLU A 112 -37.59 32.63 -41.22
C GLU A 112 -36.65 32.42 -40.02
N ARG A 113 -36.19 33.52 -39.41
CA ARG A 113 -35.31 33.46 -38.23
C ARG A 113 -35.99 32.92 -36.98
N THR A 114 -37.26 33.21 -36.75
CA THR A 114 -38.02 32.57 -35.67
C THR A 114 -38.09 31.05 -35.87
N SER A 115 -38.21 30.58 -37.11
CA SER A 115 -38.22 29.14 -37.42
C SER A 115 -36.86 28.47 -37.17
N GLU A 116 -35.75 29.15 -37.52
CA GLU A 116 -34.39 28.67 -37.20
C GLU A 116 -34.15 28.60 -35.69
N LEU A 117 -34.52 29.64 -34.94
CA LEU A 117 -34.38 29.66 -33.48
C LEU A 117 -35.24 28.60 -32.79
N GLU A 118 -36.44 28.34 -33.27
CA GLU A 118 -37.28 27.24 -32.78
C GLU A 118 -36.62 25.88 -33.03
N GLN A 119 -35.98 25.69 -34.19
CA GLN A 119 -35.26 24.47 -34.51
C GLN A 119 -34.04 24.26 -33.60
N GLU A 120 -33.23 25.30 -33.38
CA GLU A 120 -32.09 25.24 -32.45
C GLU A 120 -32.52 24.99 -31.00
N LEU A 121 -33.63 25.62 -30.59
CA LEU A 121 -34.21 25.39 -29.27
C LEU A 121 -34.73 23.95 -29.12
N GLY A 122 -35.23 23.34 -30.21
CA GLY A 122 -35.55 21.92 -30.28
C GLY A 122 -34.33 21.03 -30.09
N LYS A 123 -33.23 21.31 -30.81
CA LYS A 123 -31.96 20.56 -30.72
C LYS A 123 -31.35 20.63 -29.32
N THR A 124 -31.22 21.83 -28.76
CA THR A 124 -30.65 22.02 -27.41
C THR A 124 -31.50 21.36 -26.32
N LYS A 125 -32.84 21.37 -26.45
CA LYS A 125 -33.73 20.61 -25.54
C LYS A 125 -33.49 19.11 -25.62
N GLN A 126 -33.28 18.56 -26.82
CA GLN A 126 -32.96 17.15 -27.00
C GLN A 126 -31.61 16.81 -26.36
N GLU A 127 -30.56 17.57 -26.65
CA GLU A 127 -29.22 17.38 -26.08
C GLU A 127 -29.24 17.42 -24.54
N ARG A 128 -30.00 18.36 -23.96
CA ARG A 128 -30.19 18.45 -22.50
C ARG A 128 -30.83 17.18 -21.94
N ASN A 129 -31.85 16.64 -22.60
CA ASN A 129 -32.51 15.41 -22.15
C ASN A 129 -31.57 14.21 -22.22
N GLU A 130 -30.75 14.09 -23.27
CA GLU A 130 -29.75 13.03 -23.37
C GLU A 130 -28.66 13.17 -22.30
N ALA A 131 -28.18 14.39 -22.04
CA ALA A 131 -27.22 14.65 -20.96
C ALA A 131 -27.80 14.28 -19.59
N LEU A 132 -29.08 14.55 -19.35
CA LEU A 132 -29.77 14.15 -18.11
C LEU A 132 -29.82 12.62 -17.96
N GLN A 133 -30.12 11.89 -19.03
CA GLN A 133 -30.10 10.42 -19.01
C GLN A 133 -28.70 9.86 -18.72
N ARG A 134 -27.65 10.47 -19.31
CA ARG A 134 -26.26 10.10 -19.03
C ARG A 134 -25.89 10.36 -17.56
N LEU A 135 -26.35 11.49 -17.00
CA LEU A 135 -26.15 11.82 -15.58
C LEU A 135 -26.83 10.77 -14.68
N GLU A 136 -28.11 10.47 -14.91
CA GLU A 136 -28.84 9.45 -14.15
C GLU A 136 -28.19 8.06 -14.21
N ALA A 137 -27.64 7.68 -15.37
CA ALA A 137 -26.89 6.44 -15.52
C ALA A 137 -25.60 6.46 -14.67
N SER A 138 -24.83 7.56 -14.73
CA SER A 138 -23.60 7.70 -13.95
C SER A 138 -23.87 7.75 -12.43
N GLU A 139 -24.98 8.32 -11.99
CA GLU A 139 -25.38 8.31 -10.58
C GLU A 139 -25.66 6.90 -10.09
N LYS A 140 -26.33 6.07 -10.90
CA LYS A 140 -26.58 4.65 -10.57
C LYS A 140 -25.26 3.90 -10.43
N GLU A 141 -24.33 4.06 -11.38
CA GLU A 141 -22.99 3.46 -11.30
C GLU A 141 -22.22 3.92 -10.06
N LEU A 142 -22.27 5.21 -9.71
CA LEU A 142 -21.65 5.73 -8.49
C LEU A 142 -22.25 5.10 -7.22
N THR A 143 -23.57 4.89 -7.18
CA THR A 143 -24.19 4.21 -6.03
C THR A 143 -23.74 2.77 -5.90
N GLU A 144 -23.58 2.04 -7.00
CA GLU A 144 -23.06 0.68 -7.02
C GLU A 144 -21.60 0.62 -6.53
N VAL A 145 -20.74 1.50 -7.06
CA VAL A 145 -19.33 1.60 -6.64
C VAL A 145 -19.22 1.93 -5.15
N ARG A 146 -20.07 2.84 -4.62
CA ARG A 146 -20.11 3.15 -3.18
C ARG A 146 -20.50 1.94 -2.34
N SER A 147 -21.48 1.15 -2.79
CA SER A 147 -21.87 -0.10 -2.13
C SER A 147 -20.71 -1.11 -2.10
N ASN A 148 -20.05 -1.32 -3.24
CA ASN A 148 -18.91 -2.23 -3.37
C ASN A 148 -17.74 -1.80 -2.48
N LEU A 149 -17.46 -0.50 -2.39
CA LEU A 149 -16.44 0.05 -1.50
C LEU A 149 -16.75 -0.26 -0.03
N ALA A 150 -18.01 -0.07 0.40
CA ALA A 150 -18.43 -0.38 1.75
C ALA A 150 -18.26 -1.88 2.07
N GLU A 151 -18.57 -2.75 1.12
CA GLU A 151 -18.41 -4.20 1.27
C GLU A 151 -16.92 -4.61 1.36
N ILE A 152 -16.06 -4.05 0.50
CA ILE A 152 -14.61 -4.28 0.58
C ILE A 152 -14.05 -3.80 1.92
N GLN A 153 -14.49 -2.64 2.42
CA GLN A 153 -14.08 -2.13 3.73
C GLN A 153 -14.51 -3.06 4.88
N ARG A 154 -15.70 -3.65 4.79
CA ARG A 154 -16.18 -4.66 5.75
C ARG A 154 -15.29 -5.91 5.72
N LEU A 155 -15.06 -6.47 4.53
CA LEU A 155 -14.21 -7.66 4.35
C LEU A 155 -12.77 -7.44 4.83
N LEU A 156 -12.21 -6.24 4.62
CA LEU A 156 -10.88 -5.89 5.10
C LEU A 156 -10.82 -5.90 6.63
N LYS A 157 -11.84 -5.38 7.32
CA LYS A 157 -11.93 -5.44 8.79
C LYS A 157 -11.98 -6.88 9.28
N GLU A 158 -12.77 -7.73 8.64
CA GLU A 158 -12.86 -9.15 8.97
C GLU A 158 -11.55 -9.90 8.73
N ALA A 159 -10.89 -9.65 7.60
CA ALA A 159 -9.59 -10.23 7.30
C ALA A 159 -8.52 -9.83 8.33
N ARG A 160 -8.53 -8.57 8.78
CA ARG A 160 -7.63 -8.09 9.84
C ARG A 160 -7.88 -8.80 11.18
N VAL A 161 -9.14 -9.01 11.55
CA VAL A 161 -9.48 -9.75 12.77
C VAL A 161 -9.02 -11.20 12.66
N ARG A 162 -9.25 -11.86 11.52
CA ARG A 162 -8.77 -13.23 11.26
C ARG A 162 -7.26 -13.34 11.32
N ALA A 163 -6.54 -12.40 10.72
CA ALA A 163 -5.07 -12.37 10.74
C ALA A 163 -4.54 -12.28 12.18
N ARG A 164 -5.05 -11.35 13.00
CA ARG A 164 -4.67 -11.23 14.41
C ARG A 164 -4.89 -12.52 15.19
N LYS A 165 -6.03 -13.19 14.96
CA LYS A 165 -6.32 -14.47 15.61
C LYS A 165 -5.28 -15.55 15.24
N MET A 166 -4.91 -15.66 13.97
CA MET A 166 -3.87 -16.61 13.54
C MET A 166 -2.50 -16.28 14.13
N ASP A 167 -2.17 -14.98 14.24
CA ASP A 167 -0.92 -14.54 14.87
C ASP A 167 -0.89 -14.95 16.36
N ASP A 168 -2.02 -14.80 17.08
CA ASP A 168 -2.14 -15.22 18.48
C ASP A 168 -1.99 -16.74 18.64
N GLU A 169 -2.63 -17.53 17.76
CA GLU A 169 -2.50 -19.00 17.72
C GLU A 169 -1.06 -19.45 17.41
N LEU A 170 -0.40 -18.77 16.47
CA LEU A 170 1.00 -19.01 16.14
C LEU A 170 1.90 -18.68 17.32
N LEU A 171 1.67 -17.55 18.00
CA LEU A 171 2.41 -17.17 19.19
C LEU A 171 2.25 -18.21 20.31
N GLN A 172 1.05 -18.75 20.50
CA GLN A 172 0.80 -19.82 21.47
C GLN A 172 1.58 -21.09 21.11
N SER A 173 1.59 -21.48 19.84
CA SER A 173 2.31 -22.66 19.36
C SER A 173 3.83 -22.50 19.47
N VAL A 174 4.37 -21.31 19.18
CA VAL A 174 5.79 -20.99 19.37
C VAL A 174 6.19 -21.12 20.85
N LYS A 175 5.38 -20.59 21.77
CA LYS A 175 5.63 -20.74 23.22
C LYS A 175 5.63 -22.20 23.67
N ALA A 176 4.70 -23.01 23.15
CA ALA A 176 4.64 -24.44 23.46
C ALA A 176 5.85 -25.20 22.90
N LEU A 177 6.30 -24.85 21.70
CA LEU A 177 7.49 -25.43 21.10
C LEU A 177 8.75 -25.06 21.89
N GLU A 178 8.88 -23.80 22.30
CA GLU A 178 10.01 -23.32 23.09
C GLU A 178 10.07 -23.99 24.47
N SER A 179 8.92 -24.16 25.13
CA SER A 179 8.85 -24.91 26.39
C SER A 179 9.27 -26.37 26.19
N ALA A 180 8.74 -27.04 25.16
CA ALA A 180 9.11 -28.42 24.84
C ALA A 180 10.62 -28.56 24.54
N ARG A 181 11.20 -27.61 23.81
CA ARG A 181 12.64 -27.57 23.51
C ARG A 181 13.49 -27.43 24.78
N SER A 182 12.98 -26.76 25.81
CA SER A 182 13.67 -26.62 27.09
C SER A 182 13.53 -27.85 28.00
N GLU A 183 12.40 -28.56 27.93
CA GLU A 183 12.08 -29.68 28.82
C GLU A 183 12.57 -31.04 28.29
N LEU A 184 12.46 -31.28 26.98
CA LEU A 184 12.87 -32.56 26.38
C LEU A 184 14.35 -32.91 26.66
N PRO A 185 15.33 -31.99 26.57
CA PRO A 185 16.71 -32.31 26.91
C PRO A 185 16.90 -32.66 28.38
N LYS A 186 16.19 -31.98 29.29
CA LYS A 186 16.24 -32.28 30.73
C LYS A 186 15.74 -33.70 30.99
N GLN A 187 14.57 -34.03 30.44
CA GLN A 187 14.00 -35.38 30.53
C GLN A 187 14.91 -36.45 29.91
N ALA A 188 15.56 -36.15 28.78
CA ALA A 188 16.50 -37.08 28.15
C ALA A 188 17.73 -37.32 29.02
N VAL A 189 18.29 -36.28 29.65
CA VAL A 189 19.41 -36.39 30.59
C VAL A 189 19.01 -37.20 31.83
N ASP A 190 17.84 -36.95 32.38
CA ASP A 190 17.36 -37.67 33.57
C ASP A 190 17.16 -39.16 33.25
N ARG A 191 16.51 -39.47 32.11
CA ARG A 191 16.38 -40.87 31.61
C ARG A 191 17.75 -41.53 31.38
N TYR A 192 18.71 -40.79 30.83
CA TYR A 192 20.06 -41.29 30.62
C TYR A 192 20.74 -41.65 31.95
N LYS A 193 20.65 -40.76 32.95
CA LYS A 193 21.19 -41.01 34.30
C LYS A 193 20.54 -42.21 35.00
N GLU A 194 19.26 -42.45 34.73
CA GLU A 194 18.54 -43.60 35.29
C GLU A 194 18.87 -44.93 34.61
N SER A 195 19.40 -44.89 33.38
CA SER A 195 19.71 -46.07 32.58
C SER A 195 20.74 -47.00 33.25
N ALA A 196 20.58 -48.30 33.01
CA ALA A 196 21.48 -49.31 33.54
C ALA A 196 22.93 -49.12 33.06
N GLY A 197 23.11 -48.78 31.78
CA GLY A 197 24.43 -48.54 31.19
C GLY A 197 25.18 -47.38 31.85
N PHE A 198 24.49 -46.28 32.17
CA PHE A 198 25.11 -45.16 32.90
C PHE A 198 25.53 -45.56 34.31
N LYS A 199 24.65 -46.24 35.07
CA LYS A 199 24.94 -46.71 36.43
C LYS A 199 26.10 -47.71 36.45
N GLU A 200 26.16 -48.61 35.49
CA GLU A 200 27.26 -49.58 35.39
C GLU A 200 28.57 -48.90 34.97
N GLY A 201 28.51 -47.93 34.05
CA GLY A 201 29.65 -47.07 33.72
C GLY A 201 30.20 -46.33 34.94
N LEU A 202 29.33 -45.81 35.81
CA LEU A 202 29.75 -45.19 37.08
C LEU A 202 30.50 -46.16 38.00
N LYS A 203 30.01 -47.40 38.16
CA LYS A 203 30.71 -48.43 38.95
C LYS A 203 32.10 -48.73 38.37
N GLN A 204 32.18 -48.88 37.05
CA GLN A 204 33.44 -49.17 36.38
C GLN A 204 34.44 -48.03 36.52
N MET A 205 34.00 -46.77 36.36
CA MET A 205 34.85 -45.61 36.60
C MET A 205 35.33 -45.53 38.05
N GLY A 206 34.47 -45.82 39.03
CA GLY A 206 34.85 -45.90 40.44
C GLY A 206 35.90 -46.97 40.73
N ARG A 207 35.81 -48.13 40.07
CA ARG A 207 36.83 -49.19 40.18
C ARG A 207 38.17 -48.72 39.60
N VAL A 208 38.17 -48.09 38.43
CA VAL A 208 39.42 -47.59 37.79
C VAL A 208 40.09 -46.52 38.64
N THR A 209 39.33 -45.58 39.23
CA THR A 209 39.92 -44.54 40.10
C THR A 209 40.45 -45.10 41.40
N TYR A 210 39.75 -46.07 42.00
CA TYR A 210 40.22 -46.79 43.19
C TYR A 210 41.49 -47.59 42.89
N GLU A 211 41.51 -48.35 41.80
CA GLU A 211 42.68 -49.12 41.33
C GLU A 211 43.88 -48.20 41.08
N TYR A 212 43.69 -47.07 40.41
CA TYR A 212 44.75 -46.08 40.20
C TYR A 212 45.28 -45.52 41.53
N GLY A 213 44.39 -45.12 42.44
CA GLY A 213 44.77 -44.61 43.77
C GLY A 213 45.53 -45.65 44.60
N TYR A 214 45.08 -46.91 44.55
CA TYR A 214 45.72 -48.05 45.20
C TYR A 214 47.14 -48.26 44.66
N ARG A 215 47.32 -48.30 43.33
CA ARG A 215 48.65 -48.46 42.70
C ARG A 215 49.62 -47.34 43.10
N VAL A 216 49.15 -46.10 43.15
CA VAL A 216 49.97 -44.95 43.59
C VAL A 216 50.34 -45.08 45.08
N ALA A 217 49.39 -45.44 45.94
CA ALA A 217 49.65 -45.65 47.37
C ALA A 217 50.62 -46.80 47.62
N LEU A 218 50.46 -47.90 46.90
CA LEU A 218 51.33 -49.07 46.95
C LEU A 218 52.76 -48.74 46.51
N ALA A 219 52.92 -47.98 45.43
CA ALA A 219 54.23 -47.51 44.97
C ALA A 219 54.92 -46.62 46.02
N ARG A 220 54.18 -45.72 46.67
CA ARG A 220 54.70 -44.88 47.75
C ARG A 220 55.09 -45.68 48.98
N PHE A 221 54.27 -46.66 49.37
CA PHE A 221 54.55 -47.54 50.50
C PHE A 221 55.83 -48.34 50.28
N ARG A 222 55.98 -48.96 49.12
CA ARG A 222 57.20 -49.70 48.74
C ARG A 222 58.46 -48.82 48.73
N ALA A 223 58.33 -47.55 48.35
CA ALA A 223 59.45 -46.61 48.39
C ALA A 223 59.89 -46.24 49.82
N LEU A 224 58.96 -46.27 50.80
CA LEU A 224 59.24 -45.95 52.20
C LEU A 224 59.65 -47.17 53.04
N HIS A 225 59.18 -48.36 52.67
CA HIS A 225 59.43 -49.61 53.39
C HIS A 225 59.83 -50.75 52.43
N PRO A 226 61.11 -50.77 51.97
CA PRO A 226 61.55 -51.67 50.90
C PRO A 226 61.47 -53.17 51.24
N ASP A 227 61.62 -53.53 52.52
CA ASP A 227 61.70 -54.92 52.99
C ASP A 227 60.35 -55.48 53.46
N SER A 228 59.26 -54.72 53.32
CA SER A 228 57.91 -55.15 53.74
C SER A 228 57.16 -55.85 52.61
N GLU A 229 56.74 -57.09 52.84
CA GLU A 229 55.88 -57.83 51.93
C GLU A 229 54.45 -57.29 51.97
N VAL A 230 53.85 -57.07 50.79
CA VAL A 230 52.44 -56.70 50.64
C VAL A 230 51.74 -57.88 49.95
N GLU A 231 50.64 -58.34 50.54
CA GLU A 231 49.77 -59.40 50.02
C GLU A 231 49.26 -59.03 48.60
N GLU A 232 49.01 -60.05 47.77
CA GLU A 232 48.78 -59.95 46.31
C GLU A 232 47.86 -58.78 45.91
N ASP A 233 48.25 -58.06 44.85
CA ASP A 233 47.49 -56.92 44.32
C ASP A 233 46.08 -57.40 43.87
N PRO A 234 45.00 -56.96 44.53
CA PRO A 234 43.63 -57.39 44.20
C PRO A 234 43.19 -57.03 42.78
N PHE A 235 43.97 -56.21 42.06
CA PHE A 235 43.70 -55.75 40.71
C PHE A 235 44.62 -56.37 39.65
N THR A 236 45.46 -57.35 40.01
CA THR A 236 46.21 -58.13 39.02
C THR A 236 45.27 -59.09 38.28
N ILE A 237 44.89 -58.71 37.06
CA ILE A 237 44.06 -59.54 36.18
C ILE A 237 44.82 -60.84 35.89
N HIS A 238 44.27 -61.96 36.35
CA HIS A 238 44.78 -63.28 36.02
C HIS A 238 44.27 -63.66 34.62
N PRO A 239 45.11 -64.24 33.73
CA PRO A 239 44.74 -64.56 32.34
C PRO A 239 43.61 -65.60 32.17
N LYS A 240 42.99 -66.07 33.26
CA LYS A 240 41.80 -66.95 33.23
C LYS A 240 40.47 -66.18 33.12
N ASP A 241 40.44 -64.90 33.44
CA ASP A 241 39.20 -64.10 33.50
C ASP A 241 38.82 -63.42 32.17
N ASP A 242 39.68 -63.50 31.15
CA ASP A 242 39.45 -62.93 29.80
C ASP A 242 38.39 -63.69 28.97
N LEU A 243 37.81 -64.78 29.49
CA LEU A 243 36.88 -65.65 28.76
C LEU A 243 35.39 -65.36 29.00
N VAL A 244 35.02 -64.31 29.74
CA VAL A 244 33.61 -63.96 29.95
C VAL A 244 33.12 -63.04 28.82
N PRO A 245 32.18 -63.48 27.95
CA PRO A 245 31.74 -62.68 26.83
C PRO A 245 30.86 -61.52 27.31
N MET A 246 31.23 -60.29 26.94
CA MET A 246 30.35 -59.13 27.06
C MET A 246 29.12 -59.33 26.17
N LYS A 247 28.00 -59.71 26.78
CA LYS A 247 26.70 -59.78 26.12
C LYS A 247 26.26 -58.36 25.76
N ARG A 248 26.40 -57.97 24.50
CA ARG A 248 25.79 -56.75 23.96
C ARG A 248 24.29 -57.04 23.78
N GLN A 249 23.46 -56.22 24.41
CA GLN A 249 22.01 -56.20 24.22
C GLN A 249 21.64 -54.93 23.47
#